data_AF-A0A6C0IY38-F1
#
_entry.id   AF-A0A6C0IY38-F1
#
_cell.length_a   1.000
_cell.length_b   1.000
_cell.length_c   1.000
_cell.angle_alpha   90.00
_cell.angle_beta   90.00
_cell.angle_gamma   90.00
#
_symmetry.space_group_name_H-M   'P 1'
#
loop_
_entity.id
_entity.type
_entity.pdbx_description
1 polymer ?
#
loop_
_entity_poly.entity_id
_entity_poly.type
_entity_poly.pdbx_seq_one_letter_code
_entity_poly.pdbx_strand_id
1 'polypeptide(L)'
;MNLCLICYEPLLTSIKTMKCSHQFHKKCIKKWLDIKPTCPYCLSIVENKFKIHVKFNNNNLKNNYICSIDRNKILLLNCKTDVYKILYIRYIKNISLYPKTLCINYQDHILKIQSNCKQLIKIHELIKEAFTI
;
A
#
# COMPACT_ATOMS: atom_id res chain seq x y z
N MET A 1 -14.50 10.57 -26.46
CA MET A 1 -14.10 9.17 -26.71
C MET A 1 -13.01 8.83 -25.70
N ASN A 2 -13.20 7.81 -24.85
CA ASN A 2 -12.22 7.50 -23.79
C ASN A 2 -11.15 6.55 -24.36
N LEU A 3 -9.87 6.93 -24.25
CA LEU A 3 -8.73 6.15 -24.75
C LEU A 3 -8.05 5.40 -23.60
N CYS A 4 -7.47 4.23 -23.90
CA CYS A 4 -6.65 3.47 -22.97
C CYS A 4 -5.22 4.03 -22.96
N LEU A 5 -4.78 4.70 -21.90
CA LEU A 5 -3.47 5.38 -21.87
C LEU A 5 -2.23 4.48 -21.91
N ILE A 6 -2.41 3.15 -21.85
CA ILE A 6 -1.30 2.20 -22.00
C ILE A 6 -1.03 1.86 -23.48
N CYS A 7 -2.08 1.77 -24.29
CA CYS A 7 -1.97 1.38 -25.71
C CYS A 7 -2.49 2.44 -26.69
N TYR A 8 -3.04 3.54 -26.18
CA TYR A 8 -3.66 4.64 -26.92
C TYR A 8 -4.83 4.25 -27.83
N GLU A 9 -5.36 3.03 -27.68
CA GLU A 9 -6.54 2.54 -28.40
C GLU A 9 -7.85 2.94 -27.70
N PRO A 10 -8.98 3.06 -28.42
CA PRO A 10 -10.29 3.34 -27.85
C PRO A 10 -10.75 2.28 -26.83
N LEU A 11 -11.29 2.72 -25.69
CA LEU A 11 -11.88 1.85 -24.67
C LEU A 11 -13.27 1.36 -25.10
N LEU A 12 -13.30 0.39 -26.01
CA LEU A 12 -14.55 -0.16 -26.56
C LEU A 12 -14.95 -1.49 -25.91
N THR A 13 -13.98 -2.32 -25.53
CA THR A 13 -14.25 -3.66 -24.96
C THR A 13 -13.29 -4.00 -23.83
N SER A 14 -13.70 -4.94 -22.98
CA SER A 14 -12.83 -5.49 -21.92
C SER A 14 -12.18 -4.42 -21.04
N ILE A 15 -12.97 -3.45 -20.58
CA ILE A 15 -12.51 -2.32 -19.76
C ILE A 15 -12.42 -2.75 -18.30
N LYS A 16 -11.36 -2.32 -17.63
CA LYS A 16 -11.21 -2.42 -16.18
C LYS A 16 -11.18 -1.01 -15.59
N THR A 17 -12.18 -0.70 -14.77
CA THR A 17 -12.18 0.48 -13.91
C THR A 17 -11.38 0.18 -12.64
N MET A 18 -10.42 1.03 -12.33
CA MET A 18 -9.61 0.96 -11.11
C MET A 18 -10.34 1.60 -9.92
N LYS A 19 -9.86 1.37 -8.69
CA LYS A 19 -10.42 2.02 -7.48
C LYS A 19 -10.25 3.54 -7.48
N CYS A 20 -9.26 4.04 -8.21
CA CYS A 20 -9.06 5.47 -8.48
C CYS A 20 -9.91 5.97 -9.67
N SER A 21 -10.91 5.18 -10.10
CA SER A 21 -11.87 5.48 -11.18
C SER A 21 -11.29 5.57 -12.61
N HIS A 22 -9.97 5.46 -12.79
CA HIS A 22 -9.38 5.41 -14.14
C HIS A 22 -9.66 4.09 -14.85
N GLN A 23 -9.85 4.18 -16.17
CA GLN A 23 -10.22 3.06 -17.03
C GLN A 23 -9.09 2.68 -17.98
N PHE A 24 -8.88 1.38 -18.13
CA PHE A 24 -7.87 0.81 -19.04
C PHE A 24 -8.42 -0.48 -19.65
N HIS A 25 -7.85 -0.93 -20.76
CA HIS A 25 -8.07 -2.30 -21.21
C HIS A 25 -7.59 -3.28 -20.14
N LYS A 26 -8.39 -4.31 -19.84
CA LYS A 26 -8.07 -5.38 -18.88
C LYS A 26 -6.74 -6.04 -19.19
N LYS A 27 -6.42 -6.28 -20.47
CA LYS A 27 -5.13 -6.81 -20.93
C LYS A 27 -3.96 -5.87 -20.59
N CYS A 28 -4.16 -4.57 -20.83
CA CYS A 28 -3.12 -3.56 -20.68
C CYS A 28 -2.81 -3.32 -19.20
N ILE A 29 -3.85 -3.10 -18.39
CA ILE A 29 -3.64 -2.87 -16.96
C ILE A 29 -3.10 -4.13 -16.27
N LYS A 30 -3.48 -5.34 -16.70
CA LYS A 30 -2.90 -6.57 -16.15
C LYS A 30 -1.37 -6.60 -16.35
N LYS A 31 -0.91 -6.41 -17.59
CA LYS A 31 0.54 -6.35 -17.91
C LYS A 31 1.27 -5.26 -17.12
N TRP A 32 0.64 -4.10 -16.95
CA TRP A 32 1.22 -3.02 -16.14
C TRP A 32 1.37 -3.42 -14.67
N LEU A 33 0.33 -4.04 -14.09
CA LEU A 33 0.33 -4.47 -12.69
C LEU A 33 1.28 -5.63 -12.39
N ASP A 34 1.68 -6.39 -13.41
CA ASP A 34 2.74 -7.39 -13.29
C ASP A 34 4.13 -6.75 -13.06
N ILE A 35 4.30 -5.47 -13.44
CA ILE A 35 5.57 -4.72 -13.33
C ILE A 35 5.51 -3.67 -12.21
N LYS A 36 4.43 -2.87 -12.16
CA LYS A 36 4.24 -1.78 -11.20
C LYS A 36 2.84 -1.87 -10.58
N PRO A 37 2.69 -1.92 -9.26
CA PRO A 37 1.39 -2.08 -8.60
C PRO A 37 0.54 -0.79 -8.59
N THR A 38 0.77 0.15 -9.51
CA THR A 38 0.18 1.49 -9.51
C THR A 38 -0.71 1.72 -10.73
N CYS A 39 -1.64 2.67 -10.63
CA CYS A 39 -2.39 3.17 -11.77
C CYS A 39 -1.46 3.92 -12.72
N PRO A 40 -1.42 3.61 -14.04
CA PRO A 40 -0.56 4.32 -14.98
C PRO A 40 -0.85 5.82 -15.10
N TYR A 41 -2.07 6.25 -14.75
CA TYR A 41 -2.48 7.65 -14.88
C TYR A 41 -2.20 8.48 -13.62
N CYS A 42 -2.75 8.07 -12.48
CA CYS A 42 -2.64 8.84 -11.23
C CYS A 42 -1.66 8.23 -10.23
N LEU A 43 -1.02 7.11 -10.59
CA LEU A 43 -0.03 6.41 -9.77
C LEU A 43 -0.54 5.93 -8.40
N SER A 44 -1.86 5.87 -8.23
CA SER A 44 -2.50 5.25 -7.05
C SER A 44 -2.30 3.73 -7.04
N ILE A 45 -1.94 3.17 -5.90
CA ILE A 45 -1.60 1.75 -5.77
C ILE A 45 -2.87 0.87 -5.71
N VAL A 46 -2.88 -0.26 -6.43
CA VAL A 46 -4.10 -1.01 -6.78
C VAL A 46 -4.60 -1.95 -5.66
N GLU A 47 -3.66 -2.57 -4.95
CA GLU A 47 -3.94 -3.51 -3.87
C GLU A 47 -2.93 -3.37 -2.74
N ASN A 48 -3.16 -2.37 -1.89
CA ASN A 48 -2.46 -2.23 -0.62
C ASN A 48 -3.40 -2.64 0.49
N LYS A 49 -3.68 -3.93 0.64
CA LYS A 49 -4.33 -4.45 1.86
C LYS A 49 -3.54 -5.64 2.34
N PHE A 50 -2.80 -5.44 3.42
CA PHE A 50 -1.95 -6.46 4.02
C PHE A 50 -2.52 -6.85 5.37
N LYS A 51 -2.78 -8.14 5.59
CA LYS A 51 -3.06 -8.67 6.92
C LYS A 51 -1.75 -8.71 7.70
N ILE A 52 -1.65 -7.94 8.77
CA ILE A 52 -0.43 -7.80 9.56
C ILE A 52 -0.73 -7.83 11.06
N HIS A 53 0.30 -8.04 11.86
CA HIS A 53 0.24 -7.80 13.30
C HIS A 53 1.02 -6.52 13.62
N VAL A 54 0.47 -5.62 14.41
CA VAL A 54 1.15 -4.37 14.79
C VAL A 54 1.35 -4.33 16.29
N LYS A 55 2.57 -3.96 16.71
CA LYS A 55 2.88 -3.58 18.09
C LYS A 55 3.26 -2.11 18.17
N PHE A 56 2.69 -1.40 19.13
CA PHE A 56 3.06 -0.02 19.49
C PHE A 56 3.92 -0.05 20.76
N ASN A 57 4.95 0.81 20.83
CA ASN A 57 5.80 0.92 22.02
C ASN A 57 4.95 1.02 23.29
N ASN A 58 5.15 0.05 24.19
CA ASN A 58 4.56 -0.14 25.53
C ASN A 58 3.29 -0.99 25.68
N ASN A 59 2.68 -1.54 24.64
CA ASN A 59 1.58 -2.51 24.79
C ASN A 59 1.92 -3.89 24.20
N ASN A 60 1.89 -4.94 25.04
CA ASN A 60 2.12 -6.34 24.64
C ASN A 60 0.99 -6.94 23.77
N LEU A 61 -0.04 -6.16 23.44
CA LEU A 61 -1.19 -6.60 22.66
C LEU A 61 -0.81 -6.67 21.16
N LYS A 62 -0.58 -7.89 20.67
CA LYS A 62 -0.52 -8.19 19.24
C LYS A 62 -1.93 -8.06 18.67
N ASN A 63 -2.22 -6.95 18.01
CA ASN A 63 -3.52 -6.76 17.34
C ASN A 63 -3.39 -7.06 15.86
N ASN A 64 -4.40 -7.72 15.29
CA ASN A 64 -4.49 -8.03 13.88
C ASN A 64 -5.03 -6.81 13.15
N TYR A 65 -4.26 -6.30 12.20
CA TYR A 65 -4.65 -5.15 11.38
C TYR A 65 -4.70 -5.52 9.90
N ILE A 66 -5.57 -4.82 9.18
CA ILE A 66 -5.43 -4.63 7.75
C ILE A 66 -4.66 -3.32 7.55
N CYS A 67 -3.51 -3.40 6.90
CA CYS A 67 -2.69 -2.26 6.52
C CYS A 67 -2.93 -1.88 5.07
N SER A 68 -3.23 -0.61 4.82
CA SER A 68 -3.29 -0.01 3.50
C SER A 68 -2.35 1.17 3.42
N ILE A 69 -1.65 1.29 2.30
CA ILE A 69 -0.59 2.29 2.11
C ILE A 69 -0.97 3.08 0.87
N ASP A 70 -0.82 4.39 0.90
CA ASP A 70 -0.85 5.25 -0.28
C ASP A 70 0.37 6.16 -0.25
N ARG A 71 0.43 7.16 -1.13
CA ARG A 71 1.57 8.10 -1.21
C ARG A 71 1.73 8.98 0.03
N ASN A 72 0.64 9.23 0.76
CA ASN A 72 0.59 10.21 1.84
C ASN A 72 0.46 9.55 3.22
N LYS A 73 -0.10 8.34 3.31
CA LYS A 73 -0.44 7.71 4.59
C LYS A 73 -0.43 6.18 4.56
N ILE A 74 -0.28 5.62 5.75
CA ILE A 74 -0.51 4.23 6.10
C ILE A 74 -1.77 4.17 6.99
N LEU A 75 -2.80 3.49 6.53
CA LEU A 75 -4.03 3.20 7.26
C LEU A 75 -3.94 1.80 7.89
N LEU A 76 -4.18 1.70 9.19
CA LEU A 76 -4.21 0.47 9.96
C LEU A 76 -5.63 0.28 10.52
N LEU A 77 -6.38 -0.71 10.04
CA LEU A 77 -7.72 -1.05 10.52
C LEU A 77 -7.66 -2.28 11.43
N ASN A 78 -8.06 -2.16 12.70
CA ASN A 78 -8.10 -3.28 13.62
C ASN A 78 -9.31 -4.17 13.30
N CYS A 79 -9.07 -5.43 12.94
CA CYS A 79 -10.14 -6.36 12.56
C CYS A 79 -11.07 -6.76 13.72
N LYS A 80 -10.68 -6.48 14.97
CA LYS A 80 -11.44 -6.90 16.16
C LYS A 80 -12.24 -5.77 16.82
N THR A 81 -11.88 -4.51 16.58
CA THR A 81 -12.39 -3.40 17.42
C THR A 81 -12.92 -2.21 16.63
N ASP A 82 -13.11 -2.28 15.31
CA ASP A 82 -13.49 -1.16 14.42
C ASP A 82 -12.65 0.13 14.54
N VAL A 83 -11.58 0.10 15.35
CA VAL A 83 -10.63 1.18 15.52
C VAL A 83 -9.69 1.21 14.32
N TYR A 84 -9.50 2.41 13.77
CA TYR A 84 -8.48 2.66 12.76
C TYR A 84 -7.39 3.61 13.27
N LYS A 85 -6.19 3.49 12.71
CA LYS A 85 -5.08 4.42 12.92
C LYS A 85 -4.51 4.85 11.58
N ILE A 86 -4.17 6.14 11.46
CA ILE A 86 -3.56 6.72 10.25
C ILE A 86 -2.17 7.22 10.63
N LEU A 87 -1.17 6.87 9.83
CA LEU A 87 0.20 7.37 9.94
C LEU A 87 0.51 8.13 8.67
N TYR A 88 0.85 9.41 8.76
CA TYR A 88 1.23 10.17 7.56
C TYR A 88 2.70 9.90 7.22
N ILE A 89 2.98 9.58 5.96
CA ILE A 89 4.33 9.18 5.51
C ILE A 89 5.35 10.29 5.76
N ARG A 90 4.97 11.56 5.61
CA ARG A 90 5.80 12.74 5.95
C ARG A 90 6.33 12.79 7.39
N TYR A 91 5.78 12.00 8.31
CA TYR A 91 6.22 11.93 9.71
C TYR A 91 7.00 10.66 10.04
N ILE A 92 7.26 9.79 9.05
CA ILE A 92 8.13 8.64 9.20
C ILE A 92 9.58 9.13 9.10
N LYS A 93 10.36 8.95 10.17
CA LYS A 93 11.79 9.32 10.22
C LYS A 93 12.65 8.31 9.46
N ASN A 94 12.39 7.02 9.63
CA ASN A 94 13.03 5.94 8.88
C ASN A 94 12.23 4.63 9.00
N ILE A 95 12.61 3.66 8.18
CA ILE A 95 12.10 2.28 8.24
C ILE A 95 13.27 1.29 8.22
N SER A 96 13.16 0.20 8.97
CA SER A 96 14.15 -0.87 9.01
C SER A 96 13.49 -2.25 8.92
N LEU A 97 13.99 -3.07 8.00
CA LEU A 97 13.44 -4.40 7.69
C LEU A 97 14.32 -5.49 8.33
N TYR A 98 13.69 -6.36 9.11
CA TYR A 98 14.29 -7.52 9.77
C TYR A 98 13.49 -8.79 9.41
N PRO A 99 14.02 -10.00 9.66
CA PRO A 99 13.26 -11.22 9.49
C PRO A 99 11.91 -11.17 10.22
N LYS A 100 10.82 -11.32 9.47
CA LYS A 100 9.42 -11.28 9.95
C LYS A 100 9.00 -10.01 10.69
N THR A 101 9.80 -8.94 10.66
CA THR A 101 9.46 -7.66 11.32
C THR A 101 9.92 -6.45 10.50
N LEU A 102 9.01 -5.50 10.26
CA LEU A 102 9.31 -4.17 9.74
C LEU A 102 9.11 -3.14 10.85
N CYS A 103 10.15 -2.38 11.16
CA CYS A 103 10.11 -1.29 12.11
C CYS A 103 9.89 0.02 11.36
N ILE A 104 8.92 0.82 11.80
CA ILE A 104 8.64 2.16 11.31
C ILE A 104 8.87 3.13 12.46
N ASN A 105 9.89 3.98 12.33
CA ASN A 105 10.14 5.07 13.26
C ASN A 105 9.26 6.25 12.86
N TYR A 106 8.20 6.50 13.62
CA TYR A 106 7.16 7.48 13.31
C TYR A 106 7.06 8.48 14.45
N GLN A 107 7.39 9.75 14.18
CA GLN A 107 7.51 10.77 15.22
C GLN A 107 8.39 10.25 16.37
N ASP A 108 7.86 10.14 17.60
CA ASP A 108 8.60 9.67 18.78
C ASP A 108 8.19 8.25 19.19
N HIS A 109 7.61 7.50 18.26
CA HIS A 109 7.15 6.13 18.46
C HIS A 109 7.75 5.16 17.45
N ILE A 110 7.98 3.92 17.87
CA ILE A 110 8.34 2.83 16.97
C ILE A 110 7.13 1.93 16.80
N LEU A 111 6.71 1.72 15.55
CA LEU A 111 5.74 0.71 15.20
C LEU A 111 6.47 -0.52 14.68
N LYS A 112 6.10 -1.70 15.19
CA LYS A 112 6.62 -2.98 14.70
C LYS A 112 5.51 -3.72 13.98
N ILE A 113 5.63 -3.82 12.66
CA ILE A 113 4.76 -4.60 11.80
C ILE A 113 5.35 -6.01 11.65
N GLN A 114 4.58 -7.04 12.01
CA GLN A 114 4.98 -8.43 11.87
C GLN A 114 4.11 -9.13 10.83
N SER A 115 4.74 -9.83 9.88
CA SER A 115 4.08 -10.67 8.88
C SER A 115 5.10 -11.62 8.22
N ASN A 116 4.68 -12.36 7.19
CA ASN A 116 5.60 -13.11 6.35
C ASN A 116 6.54 -12.17 5.56
N CYS A 117 7.74 -12.66 5.24
CA CYS A 117 8.78 -11.84 4.62
C CYS A 117 8.35 -11.22 3.29
N LYS A 118 7.61 -11.96 2.44
CA LYS A 118 7.14 -11.46 1.14
C LYS A 118 6.25 -10.22 1.30
N GLN A 119 5.32 -10.23 2.26
CA GLN A 119 4.47 -9.07 2.54
C GLN A 119 5.26 -7.90 3.12
N LEU A 120 6.22 -8.16 4.01
CA LEU A 120 7.02 -7.09 4.61
C LEU A 120 7.93 -6.40 3.61
N ILE A 121 8.53 -7.15 2.68
CA ILE A 121 9.31 -6.58 1.57
C ILE A 121 8.42 -5.66 0.74
N LYS A 122 7.23 -6.13 0.34
CA LYS A 122 6.28 -5.33 -0.45
C LYS A 122 5.82 -4.07 0.29
N ILE A 123 5.49 -4.18 1.58
CA ILE A 123 5.13 -3.01 2.42
C ILE A 123 6.30 -2.01 2.47
N HIS A 124 7.52 -2.51 2.67
CA HIS A 124 8.72 -1.68 2.75
C HIS A 124 9.00 -0.95 1.44
N GLU A 125 8.89 -1.62 0.28
CA GLU A 125 9.01 -1.01 -1.04
C GLU A 125 7.97 0.10 -1.26
N LEU A 126 6.70 -0.16 -0.93
CA LEU A 126 5.62 0.83 -1.06
C LEU A 126 5.85 2.08 -0.20
N ILE A 127 6.39 1.91 1.01
CA ILE A 127 6.74 3.04 1.87
C ILE A 127 7.95 3.79 1.28
N LYS A 128 8.96 3.09 0.76
CA LYS A 128 10.13 3.72 0.10
C LYS A 128 9.75 4.51 -1.14
N GLU A 129 8.91 3.95 -2.01
CA GLU A 129 8.41 4.66 -3.21
C GLU A 129 7.68 5.96 -2.83
N ALA A 130 6.98 5.96 -1.70
CA ALA A 130 6.32 7.15 -1.18
C ALA A 130 7.28 8.20 -0.56
N PHE A 131 8.52 7.83 -0.19
CA PHE A 131 9.55 8.77 0.26
C PHE A 131 10.28 9.48 -0.89
N THR A 132 10.35 8.85 -2.07
CA THR A 132 11.15 9.31 -3.21
C THR A 132 10.45 10.35 -4.09
N ILE A 133 9.34 10.94 -3.64
CA ILE A 133 8.52 11.94 -4.35
C ILE A 133 8.38 13.15 -3.44
#